data_AF-A0A4P7H7R3-F1
#
_entry.id   AF-A0A4P7H7R3-F1
#
_cell.length_a   1.000
_cell.length_b   1.000
_cell.length_c   1.000
_cell.angle_alpha   90.00
_cell.angle_beta   90.00
_cell.angle_gamma   90.00
#
_symmetry.space_group_name_H-M   'P 1'
#
loop_
_entity.id
_entity.type
_entity.pdbx_description
1 polymer ?
#
loop_
_entity_poly.entity_id
_entity_poly.type
_entity_poly.pdbx_seq_one_letter_code
_entity_poly.pdbx_strand_id
1 'polypeptide(L)'
;MTTTRGHETSAGPRKDHKKKARAAGLERRITAMRGEGATYDQIRETLGINARAVESVLGEVATLYEQGRTYADIGDAVGLPRTTVRRLLGDKRVTQVNARVNTATALVVEMYGLQIDVLAALLGIDISHARTLAKQLRSDRLMLPKLIQVQPGEKWLVPTRETSGSYLGWMPATLWKPPVKDAEHYRAVAMARALLVGAEPGVWISERQLRHDAAVAARESRSRGSRSVGHIHDGRFLGVVGGTYGWWALEVELTAKSAKNMDKALRGALYAARDAEPEPMIGLIYLYRGREVARTLDAAFARLPAELRGVLQFVDGDIDEEWAEFLATRAAMRAATRTPNPNHRRPRRGASTKETPK
;
A
#
# COMPACT_ATOMS: atom_id res chain seq x y z
N MET A 1 55.12 -18.41 22.16
CA MET A 1 54.90 -18.52 20.70
C MET A 1 53.53 -19.14 20.48
N THR A 2 52.52 -18.32 20.22
CA THR A 2 51.17 -18.78 19.87
C THR A 2 50.57 -17.74 18.94
N THR A 3 50.41 -18.11 17.68
CA THR A 3 49.98 -17.26 16.58
C THR A 3 48.46 -17.20 16.51
N THR A 4 47.88 -16.02 16.69
CA THR A 4 46.47 -15.72 16.44
C THR A 4 46.27 -15.41 14.95
N ARG A 5 45.58 -16.30 14.23
CA ARG A 5 45.10 -16.08 12.85
C ARG A 5 43.85 -15.20 12.89
N GLY A 6 43.97 -13.95 12.47
CA GLY A 6 42.82 -13.10 12.12
C GLY A 6 42.34 -13.43 10.71
N HIS A 7 41.10 -13.89 10.58
CA HIS A 7 40.40 -13.98 9.30
C HIS A 7 39.75 -12.62 9.01
N GLU A 8 40.35 -11.83 8.12
CA GLU A 8 39.71 -10.66 7.52
C GLU A 8 38.80 -11.08 6.36
N THR A 9 37.48 -10.98 6.55
CA THR A 9 36.51 -11.01 5.46
C THR A 9 36.39 -9.63 4.83
N SER A 10 37.22 -9.31 3.82
CA SER A 10 37.05 -8.10 3.01
C SER A 10 36.12 -8.36 1.82
N ALA A 11 34.83 -8.05 2.00
CA ALA A 11 33.82 -8.09 0.93
C ALA A 11 32.97 -6.80 0.90
N GLY A 12 33.61 -5.68 0.54
CA GLY A 12 33.05 -4.37 0.15
C GLY A 12 34.24 -3.43 -0.15
N PRO A 13 34.18 -2.32 -0.92
CA PRO A 13 33.22 -1.74 -1.87
C PRO A 13 33.68 -1.87 -3.35
N ARG A 14 34.68 -2.73 -3.63
CA ARG A 14 35.35 -2.84 -4.94
C ARG A 14 34.45 -3.34 -6.09
N LYS A 15 33.37 -4.07 -5.81
CA LYS A 15 32.46 -4.60 -6.85
C LYS A 15 31.57 -3.51 -7.45
N ASP A 16 31.16 -2.52 -6.67
CA ASP A 16 30.24 -1.46 -7.12
C ASP A 16 30.94 -0.41 -7.99
N HIS A 17 32.19 -0.06 -7.68
CA HIS A 17 32.99 0.83 -8.53
C HIS A 17 33.27 0.23 -9.92
N LYS A 18 33.57 -1.08 -9.99
CA LYS A 18 33.78 -1.77 -11.28
C LYS A 18 32.49 -1.82 -12.12
N LYS A 19 31.33 -2.01 -11.47
CA LYS A 19 30.01 -2.00 -12.13
C LYS A 19 29.65 -0.61 -12.66
N LYS A 20 29.86 0.45 -11.86
CA LYS A 20 29.63 1.84 -12.26
C LYS A 20 30.57 2.29 -13.39
N ALA A 21 31.86 1.95 -13.32
CA ALA A 21 32.82 2.29 -14.38
C ALA A 21 32.49 1.60 -15.72
N ARG A 22 32.02 0.35 -15.68
CA ARG A 22 31.56 -0.36 -16.89
C ARG A 22 30.26 0.23 -17.46
N ALA A 23 29.32 0.65 -16.61
CA ALA A 23 28.09 1.32 -17.04
C ALA A 23 28.38 2.65 -17.74
N ALA A 24 29.21 3.51 -17.14
CA ALA A 24 29.62 4.77 -17.75
C ALA A 24 30.42 4.58 -19.05
N GLY A 25 31.20 3.50 -19.15
CA GLY A 25 31.89 3.13 -20.39
C GLY A 25 30.93 2.68 -21.49
N LEU A 26 29.85 1.98 -21.15
CA LEU A 26 28.82 1.55 -22.08
C LEU A 26 27.98 2.73 -22.59
N GLU A 27 27.55 3.62 -21.70
CA GLU A 27 26.81 4.85 -22.04
C GLU A 27 27.57 5.69 -23.07
N ARG A 28 28.85 5.98 -22.82
CA ARG A 28 29.69 6.74 -23.76
C ARG A 28 29.76 6.10 -25.15
N ARG A 29 29.82 4.77 -25.23
CA ARG A 29 29.87 4.05 -26.52
C ARG A 29 28.54 4.10 -27.24
N ILE A 30 27.42 3.97 -26.53
CA ILE A 30 26.08 4.10 -27.10
C ILE A 30 25.88 5.51 -27.66
N THR A 31 26.19 6.55 -26.89
CA THR A 31 26.06 7.95 -27.33
C THR A 31 26.97 8.27 -28.51
N ALA A 32 28.23 7.80 -28.50
CA ALA A 32 29.16 8.02 -29.61
C ALA A 32 28.67 7.38 -30.91
N MET A 33 28.27 6.11 -30.86
CA MET A 33 27.74 5.41 -32.04
C MET A 33 26.47 6.07 -32.58
N ARG A 34 25.59 6.56 -31.70
CA ARG A 34 24.40 7.29 -32.13
C ARG A 34 24.77 8.64 -32.79
N GLY A 35 25.76 9.35 -32.23
CA GLY A 35 26.29 10.59 -32.82
C GLY A 35 26.94 10.39 -34.19
N GLU A 36 27.47 9.20 -34.46
CA GLU A 36 27.99 8.77 -35.76
C GLU A 36 26.89 8.30 -36.74
N GLY A 37 25.62 8.37 -36.34
CA GLY A 37 24.46 8.05 -37.17
C GLY A 37 23.99 6.60 -37.09
N ALA A 38 24.53 5.77 -36.19
CA ALA A 38 24.09 4.38 -36.05
C ALA A 38 22.63 4.29 -35.58
N THR A 39 21.88 3.31 -36.09
CA THR A 39 20.53 2.98 -35.64
C THR A 39 20.54 2.17 -34.34
N TYR A 40 19.40 2.09 -33.65
CA TYR A 40 19.28 1.30 -32.42
C TYR A 40 19.60 -0.19 -32.64
N ASP A 41 19.19 -0.77 -33.77
CA ASP A 41 19.52 -2.16 -34.10
C ASP A 41 21.02 -2.35 -34.34
N GLN A 42 21.67 -1.43 -35.07
CA GLN A 42 23.12 -1.47 -35.28
C GLN A 42 23.90 -1.35 -33.96
N ILE A 43 23.48 -0.46 -33.05
CA ILE A 43 24.11 -0.30 -31.73
C ILE A 43 23.94 -1.57 -30.90
N ARG A 44 22.74 -2.16 -30.89
CA ARG A 44 22.44 -3.39 -30.17
C ARG A 44 23.27 -4.57 -30.66
N GLU A 45 23.37 -4.75 -31.97
CA GLU A 45 24.16 -5.83 -32.58
C GLU A 45 25.65 -5.64 -32.30
N THR A 46 26.18 -4.43 -32.51
CA THR A 46 27.61 -4.13 -32.31
C THR A 46 28.04 -4.30 -30.86
N LEU A 47 27.21 -3.87 -29.90
CA LEU A 47 27.54 -3.92 -28.47
C LEU A 47 27.04 -5.18 -27.75
N GLY A 48 26.27 -6.03 -28.43
CA GLY A 48 25.67 -7.25 -27.84
C GLY A 48 24.68 -6.95 -26.71
N ILE A 49 23.98 -5.81 -26.77
CA ILE A 49 23.03 -5.34 -25.75
C ILE A 49 21.61 -5.31 -26.29
N ASN A 50 20.59 -5.30 -25.43
CA ASN A 50 19.21 -5.22 -25.91
C ASN A 50 18.79 -3.77 -26.25
N ALA A 51 17.73 -3.61 -27.05
CA ALA A 51 17.21 -2.30 -27.46
C ALA A 51 16.75 -1.42 -26.28
N ARG A 52 16.45 -2.04 -25.13
CA ARG A 52 16.07 -1.31 -23.90
C ARG A 52 17.28 -0.66 -23.23
N ALA A 53 18.45 -1.32 -23.24
CA ALA A 53 19.68 -0.73 -22.75
C ALA A 53 20.08 0.49 -23.60
N VAL A 54 19.88 0.40 -24.92
CA VAL A 54 20.06 1.54 -25.83
C VAL A 54 19.06 2.66 -25.50
N GLU A 55 17.77 2.34 -25.36
CA GLU A 55 16.73 3.32 -25.01
C GLU A 55 16.95 3.97 -23.64
N SER A 56 17.47 3.24 -22.64
CA SER A 56 17.73 3.81 -21.33
C SER A 56 18.82 4.89 -21.33
N VAL A 57 19.68 4.90 -22.35
CA VAL A 57 20.73 5.90 -22.52
C VAL A 57 20.27 7.03 -23.44
N LEU A 58 19.58 6.71 -24.54
CA LEU A 58 19.24 7.69 -25.57
C LEU A 58 17.87 8.35 -25.37
N GLY A 59 16.87 7.62 -24.86
CA GLY A 59 15.52 8.15 -24.60
C GLY A 59 14.74 8.64 -25.84
N GLU A 60 15.22 8.36 -27.05
CA GLU A 60 14.66 8.94 -28.28
C GLU A 60 13.28 8.36 -28.60
N VAL A 61 13.05 7.07 -28.33
CA VAL A 61 11.75 6.42 -28.59
C VAL A 61 10.66 7.04 -27.71
N ALA A 62 10.96 7.27 -26.43
CA ALA A 62 10.05 7.97 -25.51
C ALA A 62 9.78 9.41 -25.96
N THR A 63 10.83 10.15 -26.34
CA THR A 63 10.73 11.55 -26.76
C THR A 63 9.87 11.70 -28.03
N LEU A 64 10.10 10.88 -29.05
CA LEU A 64 9.33 10.92 -30.30
C LEU A 64 7.86 10.52 -30.09
N TYR A 65 7.59 9.61 -29.14
CA TYR A 65 6.22 9.25 -28.77
C TYR A 65 5.48 10.37 -28.06
N GLU A 66 6.15 11.09 -27.15
CA GLU A 66 5.58 12.26 -26.46
C GLU A 66 5.29 13.42 -27.42
N GLN A 67 6.02 13.50 -28.54
CA GLN A 67 5.73 14.40 -29.66
C GLN A 67 4.54 13.95 -30.54
N GLY A 68 3.87 12.85 -30.18
CA GLY A 68 2.66 12.37 -30.87
C GLY A 68 2.93 11.55 -32.15
N ARG A 69 4.17 11.12 -32.41
CA ARG A 69 4.47 10.29 -33.58
C ARG A 69 3.91 8.89 -33.45
N THR A 70 3.57 8.26 -34.59
CA THR A 70 3.06 6.89 -34.59
C THR A 70 4.18 5.88 -34.34
N TYR A 71 3.84 4.67 -33.86
CA TYR A 71 4.85 3.63 -33.61
C TYR A 71 5.62 3.19 -34.87
N ALA A 72 5.05 3.39 -36.06
CA ALA A 72 5.74 3.09 -37.32
C ALA A 72 6.79 4.17 -37.60
N ASP A 73 6.40 5.45 -37.56
CA ASP A 73 7.31 6.58 -37.80
C ASP A 73 8.49 6.61 -36.82
N ILE A 74 8.23 6.25 -35.55
CA ILE A 74 9.28 6.13 -34.53
C ILE A 74 10.24 5.00 -34.89
N GLY A 75 9.71 3.85 -35.32
CA GLY A 75 10.50 2.69 -35.73
C GLY A 75 11.41 3.00 -36.90
N ASP A 76 10.90 3.72 -37.90
CA ASP A 76 11.68 4.17 -39.05
C ASP A 76 12.77 5.18 -38.66
N ALA A 77 12.47 6.09 -37.74
CA ALA A 77 13.42 7.11 -37.27
C ALA A 77 14.59 6.55 -36.45
N VAL A 78 14.35 5.51 -35.63
CA VAL A 78 15.38 4.93 -34.75
C VAL A 78 15.97 3.63 -35.29
N GLY A 79 15.40 3.09 -36.37
CA GLY A 79 15.77 1.80 -36.96
C GLY A 79 15.43 0.61 -36.07
N LEU A 80 14.18 0.53 -35.61
CA LEU A 80 13.65 -0.61 -34.86
C LEU A 80 12.32 -1.09 -35.46
N PRO A 81 12.01 -2.40 -35.40
CA PRO A 81 10.68 -2.89 -35.75
C PRO A 81 9.58 -2.25 -34.89
N ARG A 82 8.43 -1.94 -35.50
CA ARG A 82 7.23 -1.39 -34.82
C ARG A 82 6.86 -2.18 -33.54
N THR A 83 6.99 -3.50 -33.57
CA THR A 83 6.70 -4.36 -32.42
C THR A 83 7.65 -4.12 -31.24
N THR A 84 8.93 -3.87 -31.52
CA THR A 84 9.95 -3.53 -30.53
C THR A 84 9.71 -2.14 -29.96
N VAL A 85 9.39 -1.15 -30.79
CA VAL A 85 9.00 0.21 -30.36
C VAL A 85 7.79 0.15 -29.43
N ARG A 86 6.73 -0.59 -29.83
CA ARG A 86 5.53 -0.78 -29.00
C ARG A 86 5.85 -1.44 -27.66
N ARG A 87 6.80 -2.38 -27.62
CA ARG A 87 7.25 -3.05 -26.38
C ARG A 87 8.05 -2.12 -25.47
N LEU A 88 8.92 -1.28 -26.04
CA LEU A 88 9.68 -0.28 -25.29
C LEU A 88 8.74 0.76 -24.63
N LEU A 89 7.73 1.22 -25.36
CA LEU A 89 6.73 2.17 -24.85
C LEU A 89 5.67 1.52 -23.94
N GLY A 90 5.39 0.23 -24.15
CA GLY A 90 4.48 -0.55 -23.32
C GLY A 90 4.99 -0.76 -21.88
N ASP A 91 6.28 -0.57 -21.63
CA ASP A 91 6.89 -0.83 -20.33
C ASP A 91 6.60 0.24 -19.27
N LYS A 92 6.26 1.50 -19.62
CA LYS A 92 5.68 2.46 -18.65
C LYS A 92 4.43 1.87 -17.97
N ARG A 93 3.63 1.10 -18.74
CA ARG A 93 2.45 0.38 -18.23
C ARG A 93 2.83 -0.83 -17.38
N VAL A 94 3.92 -1.53 -17.71
CA VAL A 94 4.47 -2.64 -16.89
C VAL A 94 5.03 -2.11 -15.57
N THR A 95 5.73 -0.98 -15.56
CA THR A 95 6.22 -0.31 -14.35
C THR A 95 5.06 0.17 -13.47
N GLN A 96 4.00 0.74 -14.05
CA GLN A 96 2.80 1.14 -13.31
C GLN A 96 1.96 -0.06 -12.81
N VAL A 97 1.85 -1.12 -13.59
CA VAL A 97 1.19 -2.38 -13.18
C VAL A 97 1.96 -3.02 -12.03
N ASN A 98 3.29 -3.02 -12.09
CA ASN A 98 4.15 -3.49 -11.00
C ASN A 98 4.03 -2.60 -9.76
N ALA A 99 3.96 -1.27 -9.92
CA ALA A 99 3.74 -0.37 -8.78
C ALA A 99 2.39 -0.64 -8.09
N ARG A 100 1.29 -0.78 -8.85
CA ARG A 100 -0.03 -1.09 -8.28
C ARG A 100 -0.08 -2.46 -7.61
N VAL A 101 0.53 -3.48 -8.22
CA VAL A 101 0.65 -4.83 -7.63
C VAL A 101 1.45 -4.77 -6.33
N ASN A 102 2.56 -4.03 -6.31
CA ASN A 102 3.39 -3.87 -5.12
C ASN A 102 2.64 -3.11 -4.01
N THR A 103 1.99 -1.99 -4.32
CA THR A 103 1.16 -1.24 -3.37
C THR A 103 0.05 -2.11 -2.80
N ALA A 104 -0.70 -2.81 -3.66
CA ALA A 104 -1.78 -3.70 -3.20
C ALA A 104 -1.26 -4.84 -2.33
N THR A 105 -0.10 -5.41 -2.67
CA THR A 105 0.52 -6.46 -1.86
C THR A 105 0.96 -5.94 -0.50
N ALA A 106 1.61 -4.77 -0.45
CA ALA A 106 2.01 -4.12 0.80
C ALA A 106 0.81 -3.86 1.71
N LEU A 107 -0.27 -3.27 1.17
CA LEU A 107 -1.51 -3.01 1.92
C LEU A 107 -2.11 -4.29 2.52
N VAL A 108 -2.18 -5.36 1.72
CA VAL A 108 -2.73 -6.65 2.17
C VAL A 108 -1.84 -7.28 3.27
N VAL A 109 -0.52 -7.15 3.16
CA VAL A 109 0.43 -7.67 4.15
C VAL A 109 0.35 -6.90 5.47
N GLU A 110 0.35 -5.57 5.41
CA GLU A 110 0.26 -4.68 6.58
C GLU A 110 -1.02 -4.94 7.38
N MET A 111 -2.12 -5.27 6.71
CA MET A 111 -3.43 -5.50 7.33
C MET A 111 -3.75 -6.98 7.61
N TYR A 112 -2.76 -7.88 7.56
CA TYR A 112 -2.91 -9.35 7.68
C TYR A 112 -3.72 -10.02 6.55
N GLY A 113 -4.57 -9.28 5.87
CA GLY A 113 -5.47 -9.64 4.79
C GLY A 113 -6.44 -8.49 4.56
N LEU A 114 -7.17 -8.50 3.44
CA LEU A 114 -8.21 -7.50 3.17
C LEU A 114 -9.42 -8.12 2.48
N GLN A 115 -10.63 -7.70 2.84
CA GLN A 115 -11.78 -7.90 1.95
C GLN A 115 -11.61 -7.06 0.68
N ILE A 116 -12.03 -7.62 -0.46
CA ILE A 116 -11.74 -7.02 -1.77
C ILE A 116 -12.37 -5.64 -1.95
N ASP A 117 -13.50 -5.36 -1.30
CA ASP A 117 -14.15 -4.06 -1.26
C ASP A 117 -13.31 -3.00 -0.51
N VAL A 118 -12.74 -3.35 0.63
CA VAL A 118 -11.85 -2.44 1.38
C VAL A 118 -10.55 -2.21 0.61
N LEU A 119 -10.01 -3.24 -0.06
CA LEU A 119 -8.87 -3.06 -0.98
C LEU A 119 -9.22 -2.11 -2.14
N ALA A 120 -10.42 -2.22 -2.70
CA ALA A 120 -10.88 -1.31 -3.76
C ALA A 120 -10.92 0.15 -3.26
N ALA A 121 -11.42 0.35 -2.04
CA ALA A 121 -11.44 1.65 -1.38
C ALA A 121 -10.03 2.19 -1.11
N LEU A 122 -9.13 1.40 -0.51
CA LEU A 122 -7.74 1.84 -0.27
C LEU A 122 -7.06 2.32 -1.56
N LEU A 123 -7.19 1.54 -2.64
CA LEU A 123 -6.58 1.84 -3.94
C LEU A 123 -7.34 2.88 -4.76
N GLY A 124 -8.55 3.27 -4.34
CA GLY A 124 -9.40 4.19 -5.09
C GLY A 124 -9.88 3.69 -6.44
N ILE A 125 -10.10 2.38 -6.55
CA ILE A 125 -10.53 1.74 -7.80
C ILE A 125 -11.92 1.13 -7.67
N ASP A 126 -12.53 0.81 -8.81
CA ASP A 126 -13.79 0.05 -8.84
C ASP A 126 -13.61 -1.37 -8.31
N ILE A 127 -14.66 -1.92 -7.68
CA ILE A 127 -14.68 -3.28 -7.15
C ILE A 127 -14.32 -4.34 -8.22
N SER A 128 -14.73 -4.13 -9.47
CA SER A 128 -14.44 -5.05 -10.58
C SER A 128 -12.93 -5.09 -10.90
N HIS A 129 -12.27 -3.93 -10.82
CA HIS A 129 -10.82 -3.84 -10.97
C HIS A 129 -10.10 -4.46 -9.78
N ALA A 130 -10.59 -4.25 -8.54
CA ALA A 130 -10.04 -4.88 -7.36
C ALA A 130 -10.14 -6.41 -7.40
N ARG A 131 -11.27 -6.98 -7.87
CA ARG A 131 -11.42 -8.43 -8.09
C ARG A 131 -10.46 -8.97 -9.15
N THR A 132 -10.23 -8.22 -10.23
CA THR A 132 -9.26 -8.58 -11.27
C THR A 132 -7.83 -8.57 -10.71
N LEU A 133 -7.48 -7.54 -9.94
CA LEU A 133 -6.19 -7.46 -9.25
C LEU A 133 -6.02 -8.60 -8.24
N ALA A 134 -7.03 -8.92 -7.45
CA ALA A 134 -7.01 -10.04 -6.51
C ALA A 134 -6.78 -11.38 -7.23
N LYS A 135 -7.37 -11.58 -8.42
CA LYS A 135 -7.09 -12.75 -9.26
C LYS A 135 -5.63 -12.79 -9.70
N GLN A 136 -5.09 -11.66 -10.18
CA GLN A 136 -3.69 -11.55 -10.61
C GLN A 136 -2.73 -11.87 -9.46
N LEU A 137 -2.89 -11.24 -8.29
CA LEU A 137 -2.05 -11.45 -7.11
C LEU A 137 -2.01 -12.91 -6.65
N ARG A 138 -3.13 -13.64 -6.81
CA ARG A 138 -3.19 -15.08 -6.54
C ARG A 138 -2.51 -15.92 -7.61
N SER A 139 -2.70 -15.58 -8.89
CA SER A 139 -2.02 -16.25 -10.01
C SER A 139 -0.50 -16.11 -9.90
N ASP A 140 -0.03 -14.96 -9.41
CA ASP A 140 1.39 -14.67 -9.17
C ASP A 140 1.92 -15.28 -7.87
N ARG A 141 1.09 -16.02 -7.14
CA ARG A 141 1.42 -16.70 -5.87
C ARG A 141 1.87 -15.75 -4.73
N LEU A 142 1.51 -14.47 -4.83
CA LEU A 142 1.71 -13.49 -3.75
C LEU A 142 0.67 -13.67 -2.63
N MET A 143 -0.50 -14.18 -3.01
CA MET A 143 -1.65 -14.40 -2.12
C MET A 143 -2.01 -15.88 -2.08
N LEU A 144 -2.74 -16.30 -1.04
CA LEU A 144 -3.27 -17.65 -0.94
C LEU A 144 -4.15 -17.99 -2.16
N PRO A 145 -4.10 -19.23 -2.67
CA PRO A 145 -4.75 -19.60 -3.93
C PRO A 145 -6.28 -19.44 -3.90
N LYS A 146 -6.88 -19.55 -2.70
CA LYS A 146 -8.31 -19.37 -2.46
C LYS A 146 -8.53 -18.11 -1.63
N LEU A 147 -9.56 -17.36 -2.02
CA LEU A 147 -10.08 -16.29 -1.15
C LEU A 147 -10.81 -16.93 0.03
N ILE A 148 -10.73 -16.29 1.19
CA ILE A 148 -11.32 -16.79 2.44
C ILE A 148 -12.62 -16.06 2.71
N GLN A 149 -13.71 -16.79 2.96
CA GLN A 149 -14.93 -16.20 3.51
C GLN A 149 -14.85 -16.31 5.04
N VAL A 150 -14.88 -15.17 5.74
CA VAL A 150 -14.79 -15.14 7.21
C VAL A 150 -16.06 -14.58 7.84
N GLN A 151 -16.65 -13.55 7.21
CA GLN A 151 -17.89 -12.89 7.61
C GLN A 151 -18.74 -12.58 6.37
N PRO A 152 -20.00 -12.12 6.50
CA PRO A 152 -20.78 -11.63 5.36
C PRO A 152 -20.03 -10.55 4.54
N GLY A 153 -20.32 -10.50 3.23
CA GLY A 153 -19.68 -9.56 2.29
C GLY A 153 -18.61 -10.19 1.40
N GLU A 154 -17.73 -9.35 0.85
CA GLU A 154 -16.66 -9.79 -0.07
C GLU A 154 -15.68 -10.75 0.60
N LYS A 155 -15.08 -11.64 -0.20
CA LYS A 155 -14.07 -12.57 0.32
C LYS A 155 -12.76 -11.84 0.63
N TRP A 156 -12.02 -12.39 1.58
CA TRP A 156 -10.69 -11.94 1.98
C TRP A 156 -9.62 -12.43 1.02
N LEU A 157 -8.77 -11.49 0.61
CA LEU A 157 -7.47 -11.73 0.01
C LEU A 157 -6.43 -11.76 1.13
N VAL A 158 -5.67 -12.84 1.22
CA VAL A 158 -4.72 -13.11 2.31
C VAL A 158 -3.36 -13.42 1.71
N PRO A 159 -2.27 -12.83 2.21
CA PRO A 159 -0.93 -13.05 1.67
C PRO A 159 -0.42 -14.46 2.00
N THR A 160 0.53 -14.94 1.21
CA THR A 160 1.34 -16.09 1.65
C THR A 160 2.24 -15.67 2.81
N ARG A 161 2.75 -16.66 3.56
CA ARG A 161 3.67 -16.37 4.67
C ARG A 161 4.98 -15.79 4.13
N GLU A 162 5.44 -16.31 3.00
CA GLU A 162 6.66 -15.92 2.30
C GLU A 162 6.55 -14.48 1.78
N THR A 163 5.42 -14.14 1.15
CA THR A 163 5.14 -12.77 0.72
C THR A 163 5.10 -11.81 1.90
N SER A 164 4.44 -12.20 3.00
CA SER A 164 4.43 -11.41 4.23
C SER A 164 5.86 -11.17 4.72
N GLY A 165 6.68 -12.23 4.81
CA GLY A 165 8.06 -12.13 5.26
C GLY A 165 8.92 -11.21 4.38
N SER A 166 8.74 -11.30 3.06
CA SER A 166 9.48 -10.47 2.10
C SER A 166 9.12 -8.99 2.19
N TYR A 167 7.84 -8.65 2.40
CA TYR A 167 7.39 -7.26 2.45
C TYR A 167 7.65 -6.60 3.80
N LEU A 168 7.56 -7.38 4.88
CA LEU A 168 7.85 -6.88 6.23
C LEU A 168 9.36 -6.76 6.48
N GLY A 169 10.18 -7.61 5.85
CA GLY A 169 11.61 -7.70 6.17
C GLY A 169 11.92 -8.61 7.37
N TRP A 170 10.89 -9.21 7.98
CA TRP A 170 11.02 -10.28 8.97
C TRP A 170 9.97 -11.35 8.75
N MET A 171 10.29 -12.60 9.11
CA MET A 171 9.35 -13.71 8.94
C MET A 171 8.32 -13.75 10.09
N PRO A 172 7.00 -13.55 9.83
CA PRO A 172 5.99 -13.71 10.87
C PRO A 172 5.93 -15.18 11.33
N ALA A 173 6.06 -15.41 12.64
CA ALA A 173 6.16 -16.74 13.22
C ALA A 173 4.81 -17.47 13.30
N THR A 174 3.77 -16.79 13.78
CA THR A 174 2.48 -17.42 14.15
C THR A 174 1.27 -16.69 13.57
N LEU A 175 1.27 -15.36 13.57
CA LEU A 175 0.15 -14.56 13.14
C LEU A 175 0.47 -13.82 11.83
N TRP A 176 0.28 -14.46 10.68
CA TRP A 176 0.46 -13.81 9.36
C TRP A 176 -0.84 -13.58 8.59
N LYS A 177 -1.95 -14.22 8.99
CA LYS A 177 -3.30 -14.05 8.44
C LYS A 177 -4.28 -13.62 9.55
N PRO A 178 -5.42 -12.98 9.23
CA PRO A 178 -6.39 -12.58 10.25
C PRO A 178 -7.01 -13.83 10.91
N PRO A 179 -7.02 -13.93 12.25
CA PRO A 179 -7.84 -14.90 12.97
C PRO A 179 -9.31 -14.61 12.73
N VAL A 180 -10.13 -15.66 12.66
CA VAL A 180 -11.58 -15.55 12.43
C VAL A 180 -12.24 -14.65 13.47
N LYS A 181 -11.87 -14.79 14.75
CA LYS A 181 -12.43 -14.03 15.86
C LYS A 181 -12.13 -12.51 15.82
N ASP A 182 -11.09 -12.12 15.08
CA ASP A 182 -10.62 -10.72 15.01
C ASP A 182 -10.81 -10.14 13.60
N ALA A 183 -11.44 -10.88 12.67
CA ALA A 183 -11.53 -10.47 11.27
C ALA A 183 -12.37 -9.21 11.08
N GLU A 184 -13.42 -9.03 11.87
CA GLU A 184 -14.22 -7.81 11.85
C GLU A 184 -13.42 -6.60 12.32
N HIS A 185 -12.60 -6.78 13.37
CA HIS A 185 -11.66 -5.77 13.85
C HIS A 185 -10.66 -5.37 12.76
N TYR A 186 -9.97 -6.34 12.15
CA TYR A 186 -9.02 -6.04 11.07
C TYR A 186 -9.67 -5.39 9.86
N ARG A 187 -10.93 -5.72 9.54
CA ARG A 187 -11.69 -5.03 8.50
C ARG A 187 -11.90 -3.56 8.89
N ALA A 188 -12.35 -3.31 10.12
CA ALA A 188 -12.60 -1.97 10.62
C ALA A 188 -11.31 -1.12 10.65
N VAL A 189 -10.18 -1.66 11.11
CA VAL A 189 -8.88 -0.97 11.05
C VAL A 189 -8.48 -0.67 9.60
N ALA A 190 -8.74 -1.57 8.66
CA ALA A 190 -8.47 -1.31 7.24
C ALA A 190 -9.40 -0.24 6.62
N MET A 191 -10.66 -0.17 7.07
CA MET A 191 -11.58 0.92 6.72
C MET A 191 -11.05 2.25 7.28
N ALA A 192 -10.65 2.29 8.55
CA ALA A 192 -10.04 3.45 9.18
C ALA A 192 -8.82 3.95 8.43
N ARG A 193 -7.90 3.05 8.05
CA ARG A 193 -6.75 3.42 7.20
C ARG A 193 -7.19 4.05 5.88
N ALA A 194 -8.18 3.46 5.21
CA ALA A 194 -8.68 3.97 3.94
C ALA A 194 -9.32 5.36 4.07
N LEU A 195 -10.01 5.61 5.18
CA LEU A 195 -10.60 6.91 5.54
C LEU A 195 -9.53 7.98 5.77
N LEU A 196 -8.52 7.63 6.58
CA LEU A 196 -7.58 8.60 7.13
C LEU A 196 -6.44 8.94 6.16
N VAL A 197 -5.89 7.93 5.46
CA VAL A 197 -4.66 8.08 4.67
C VAL A 197 -4.66 7.31 3.34
N GLY A 198 -5.71 6.54 3.06
CA GLY A 198 -5.81 5.76 1.82
C GLY A 198 -4.66 4.76 1.65
N ALA A 199 -4.08 4.73 0.45
CA ALA A 199 -2.96 3.84 0.08
C ALA A 199 -1.59 4.54 0.07
N GLU A 200 -1.48 5.72 0.67
CA GLU A 200 -0.24 6.49 0.65
C GLU A 200 0.89 5.76 1.42
N PRO A 201 2.07 5.56 0.81
CA PRO A 201 3.20 4.94 1.49
C PRO A 201 3.78 5.82 2.59
N GLY A 202 4.24 5.22 3.69
CA GLY A 202 5.01 5.92 4.73
C GLY A 202 4.19 6.77 5.71
N VAL A 203 2.89 6.95 5.48
CA VAL A 203 1.99 7.69 6.39
C VAL A 203 1.17 6.77 7.29
N TRP A 204 1.47 5.47 7.30
CA TRP A 204 0.78 4.46 8.11
C TRP A 204 1.78 3.48 8.72
N ILE A 205 1.63 3.21 10.02
CA ILE A 205 2.33 2.16 10.74
C ILE A 205 1.28 1.17 11.26
N SER A 206 1.32 -0.06 10.76
CA SER A 206 0.35 -1.11 11.13
C SER A 206 0.57 -1.62 12.55
N GLU A 207 -0.50 -2.06 13.24
CA GLU A 207 -0.43 -2.82 14.49
C GLU A 207 0.63 -3.93 14.44
N ARG A 208 0.77 -4.61 13.30
CA ARG A 208 1.77 -5.65 13.08
C ARG A 208 3.20 -5.13 13.24
N GLN A 209 3.50 -4.00 12.60
CA GLN A 209 4.80 -3.34 12.71
C GLN A 209 5.03 -2.91 14.16
N LEU A 210 4.03 -2.25 14.79
CA LEU A 210 4.12 -1.83 16.19
C LEU A 210 4.37 -3.01 17.15
N ARG A 211 3.70 -4.15 16.94
CA ARG A 211 3.93 -5.39 17.69
C ARG A 211 5.32 -5.94 17.49
N HIS A 212 5.82 -5.90 16.26
CA HIS A 212 7.17 -6.37 15.95
C HIS A 212 8.21 -5.50 16.67
N ASP A 213 8.11 -4.18 16.52
CA ASP A 213 9.07 -3.23 17.08
C ASP A 213 9.07 -3.29 18.61
N ALA A 214 7.90 -3.36 19.24
CA ALA A 214 7.81 -3.53 20.68
C ALA A 214 8.40 -4.87 21.16
N ALA A 215 8.26 -5.95 20.37
CA ALA A 215 8.87 -7.24 20.69
C ALA A 215 10.39 -7.24 20.50
N VAL A 216 10.92 -6.49 19.52
CA VAL A 216 12.37 -6.28 19.32
C VAL A 216 12.93 -5.47 20.49
N ALA A 217 12.33 -4.31 20.79
CA ALA A 217 12.74 -3.46 21.91
C ALA A 217 12.74 -4.22 23.25
N ALA A 218 11.71 -5.03 23.52
CA ALA A 218 11.64 -5.86 24.72
C ALA A 218 12.72 -6.97 24.80
N ARG A 219 13.23 -7.43 23.65
CA ARG A 219 14.34 -8.41 23.61
C ARG A 219 15.69 -7.73 23.82
N GLU A 220 15.84 -6.50 23.35
CA GLU A 220 17.05 -5.70 23.52
C GLU A 220 17.18 -5.15 24.95
N SER A 221 16.05 -4.81 25.59
CA SER A 221 15.99 -4.29 26.96
C SER A 221 16.22 -5.31 28.09
N ARG A 222 16.69 -6.53 27.77
CA ARG A 222 16.87 -7.69 28.69
C ARG A 222 17.70 -7.42 29.96
N SER A 223 18.24 -6.23 30.17
CA SER A 223 18.88 -5.79 31.42
C SER A 223 17.93 -5.19 32.47
N ARG A 224 16.63 -4.94 32.19
CA ARG A 224 15.70 -4.34 33.18
C ARG A 224 14.33 -5.01 33.25
N GLY A 225 14.23 -6.07 34.07
CA GLY A 225 13.12 -6.30 35.02
C GLY A 225 11.65 -6.45 34.60
N SER A 226 11.19 -6.05 33.41
CA SER A 226 9.78 -6.17 33.02
C SER A 226 9.62 -6.56 31.55
N ARG A 227 9.00 -7.73 31.32
CA ARG A 227 8.74 -8.32 29.99
C ARG A 227 7.37 -7.94 29.40
N SER A 228 6.62 -7.01 30.01
CA SER A 228 5.30 -6.67 29.46
C SER A 228 5.46 -5.71 28.29
N VAL A 229 5.14 -6.17 27.09
CA VAL A 229 4.83 -5.26 25.99
C VAL A 229 3.62 -4.43 26.45
N GLY A 230 3.75 -3.11 26.44
CA GLY A 230 2.69 -2.18 26.84
C GLY A 230 1.46 -2.28 25.92
N HIS A 231 0.54 -1.32 26.06
CA HIS A 231 -0.57 -1.17 25.13
C HIS A 231 -0.02 -0.90 23.71
N ILE A 232 -0.66 -1.50 22.69
CA ILE A 232 -0.30 -1.33 21.29
C ILE A 232 -1.54 -0.87 20.55
N HIS A 233 -1.40 0.22 19.82
CA HIS A 233 -2.46 0.78 18.97
C HIS A 233 -2.77 -0.10 17.77
N ASP A 234 -3.98 0.01 17.24
CA ASP A 234 -4.42 -0.66 16.02
C ASP A 234 -3.73 -0.08 14.76
N GLY A 235 -3.24 1.15 14.88
CA GLY A 235 -2.33 1.76 13.92
C GLY A 235 -1.80 3.10 14.41
N ARG A 236 -0.82 3.63 13.70
CA ARG A 236 -0.45 5.05 13.75
C ARG A 236 -0.48 5.61 12.34
N PHE A 237 -0.87 6.86 12.21
CA PHE A 237 -0.91 7.50 10.91
C PHE A 237 -0.45 8.95 10.98
N LEU A 238 0.13 9.43 9.89
CA LEU A 238 0.54 10.83 9.71
C LEU A 238 -0.51 11.52 8.85
N GLY A 239 -1.21 12.51 9.40
CA GLY A 239 -2.33 13.13 8.71
C GLY A 239 -2.91 14.34 9.42
N VAL A 240 -3.98 14.87 8.86
CA VAL A 240 -4.72 16.03 9.40
C VAL A 240 -6.01 15.54 10.04
N VAL A 241 -6.23 15.92 11.30
CA VAL A 241 -7.46 15.62 12.05
C VAL A 241 -7.86 16.89 12.80
N GLY A 242 -9.12 17.31 12.66
CA GLY A 242 -9.59 18.55 13.29
C GLY A 242 -8.77 19.79 12.92
N GLY A 243 -8.13 19.80 11.75
CA GLY A 243 -7.23 20.88 11.30
C GLY A 243 -5.79 20.80 11.80
N THR A 244 -5.44 19.80 12.60
CA THR A 244 -4.07 19.62 13.13
C THR A 244 -3.34 18.52 12.37
N TYR A 245 -2.20 18.86 11.77
CA TYR A 245 -1.31 17.90 11.09
C TYR A 245 -0.30 17.30 12.07
N GLY A 246 -0.15 15.98 12.07
CA GLY A 246 0.86 15.28 12.85
C GLY A 246 0.63 13.78 12.90
N TRP A 247 1.41 13.10 13.75
CA TRP A 247 1.21 11.68 13.99
C TRP A 247 0.09 11.43 14.99
N TRP A 248 -0.81 10.52 14.64
CA TRP A 248 -1.97 10.16 15.44
C TRP A 248 -1.93 8.66 15.76
N ALA A 249 -2.28 8.33 16.99
CA ALA A 249 -2.61 6.96 17.35
C ALA A 249 -4.06 6.65 16.93
N LEU A 250 -4.30 5.42 16.49
CA LEU A 250 -5.64 4.92 16.17
C LEU A 250 -6.01 3.76 17.10
N GLU A 251 -7.21 3.84 17.65
CA GLU A 251 -7.94 2.73 18.27
C GLU A 251 -9.25 2.49 17.54
N VAL A 252 -9.64 1.23 17.41
CA VAL A 252 -10.92 0.80 16.86
C VAL A 252 -11.62 -0.09 17.88
N GLU A 253 -12.87 0.23 18.23
CA GLU A 253 -13.67 -0.57 19.15
C GLU A 253 -15.02 -0.96 18.58
N LEU A 254 -15.24 -2.26 18.41
CA LEU A 254 -16.47 -2.78 17.80
C LEU A 254 -17.49 -3.30 18.79
N THR A 255 -17.13 -3.47 20.07
CA THR A 255 -18.00 -4.07 21.06
C THR A 255 -17.88 -3.34 22.38
N ALA A 256 -19.03 -3.07 23.02
CA ALA A 256 -19.05 -2.35 24.28
C ALA A 256 -18.33 -3.17 25.36
N LYS A 257 -17.36 -2.53 26.02
CA LYS A 257 -16.65 -3.10 27.17
C LYS A 257 -17.38 -2.72 28.46
N SER A 258 -17.17 -3.51 29.51
CA SER A 258 -17.55 -3.08 30.87
C SER A 258 -16.83 -1.77 31.22
N ALA A 259 -17.43 -0.94 32.08
CA ALA A 259 -16.87 0.36 32.45
C ALA A 259 -15.40 0.28 32.89
N LYS A 260 -15.07 -0.69 33.75
CA LYS A 260 -13.68 -0.94 34.20
C LYS A 260 -12.73 -1.27 33.05
N ASN A 261 -13.17 -2.05 32.07
CA ASN A 261 -12.35 -2.45 30.94
C ASN A 261 -12.18 -1.30 29.95
N MET A 262 -13.22 -0.49 29.72
CA MET A 262 -13.13 0.71 28.89
C MET A 262 -12.18 1.75 29.52
N ASP A 263 -12.31 2.00 30.84
CA ASP A 263 -11.41 2.90 31.56
C ASP A 263 -9.94 2.43 31.47
N LYS A 264 -9.70 1.12 31.50
CA LYS A 264 -8.36 0.55 31.36
C LYS A 264 -7.85 0.70 29.92
N ALA A 265 -8.69 0.42 28.92
CA ALA A 265 -8.33 0.50 27.51
C ALA A 265 -7.99 1.94 27.11
N LEU A 266 -8.86 2.90 27.42
CA LEU A 266 -8.67 4.31 27.08
C LEU A 266 -7.42 4.90 27.76
N ARG A 267 -7.21 4.60 29.05
CA ARG A 267 -5.97 5.02 29.74
C ARG A 267 -4.73 4.39 29.12
N GLY A 268 -4.79 3.10 28.81
CA GLY A 268 -3.69 2.38 28.15
C GLY A 268 -3.32 3.00 26.81
N ALA A 269 -4.32 3.33 25.99
CA ALA A 269 -4.13 4.02 24.72
C ALA A 269 -3.53 5.41 24.91
N LEU A 270 -4.07 6.23 25.80
CA LEU A 270 -3.53 7.59 26.03
C LEU A 270 -2.10 7.59 26.54
N TYR A 271 -1.75 6.69 27.48
CA TYR A 271 -0.36 6.55 27.92
C TYR A 271 0.56 6.10 26.79
N ALA A 272 0.16 5.09 26.01
CA ALA A 272 0.97 4.59 24.90
C ALA A 272 1.17 5.61 23.78
N ALA A 273 0.17 6.48 23.55
CA ALA A 273 0.26 7.56 22.58
C ALA A 273 1.15 8.70 23.10
N ARG A 274 1.01 9.08 24.37
CA ARG A 274 1.82 10.12 25.02
C ARG A 274 3.30 9.75 25.05
N ASP A 275 3.57 8.48 25.38
CA ASP A 275 4.93 7.94 25.53
C ASP A 275 5.44 7.30 24.23
N ALA A 276 4.79 7.58 23.09
CA ALA A 276 5.17 7.02 21.81
C ALA A 276 6.53 7.54 21.35
N GLU A 277 7.40 6.59 20.99
CA GLU A 277 8.67 6.83 20.31
C GLU A 277 8.72 6.01 19.00
N PRO A 278 9.57 6.40 18.02
CA PRO A 278 10.36 7.64 17.98
C PRO A 278 9.56 8.88 17.57
N GLU A 279 8.40 8.71 16.93
CA GLU A 279 7.53 9.82 16.57
C GLU A 279 6.57 10.16 17.73
N PRO A 280 6.58 11.40 18.26
CA PRO A 280 5.60 11.81 19.25
C PRO A 280 4.21 11.93 18.61
N MET A 281 3.18 11.40 19.28
CA MET A 281 1.81 11.55 18.83
C MET A 281 1.25 12.91 19.24
N ILE A 282 0.50 13.56 18.35
CA ILE A 282 -0.24 14.79 18.65
C ILE A 282 -1.64 14.51 19.20
N GLY A 283 -2.16 13.30 18.94
CA GLY A 283 -3.49 12.92 19.37
C GLY A 283 -3.80 11.44 19.24
N LEU A 284 -4.98 11.09 19.74
CA LEU A 284 -5.61 9.78 19.67
C LEU A 284 -6.94 9.91 18.92
N ILE A 285 -7.09 9.18 17.82
CA ILE A 285 -8.38 8.90 17.21
C ILE A 285 -8.94 7.61 17.78
N TYR A 286 -10.19 7.65 18.21
CA TYR A 286 -10.93 6.50 18.71
C TYR A 286 -12.17 6.25 17.85
N LEU A 287 -12.07 5.34 16.89
CA LEU A 287 -13.21 4.97 16.06
C LEU A 287 -13.98 3.83 16.73
N TYR A 288 -15.30 3.90 16.70
CA TYR A 288 -16.15 2.89 17.32
C TYR A 288 -17.29 2.45 16.41
N ARG A 289 -17.96 1.35 16.77
CA ARG A 289 -19.20 0.93 16.11
C ARG A 289 -20.36 0.95 17.09
N GLY A 290 -21.35 1.80 16.81
CA GLY A 290 -22.64 1.78 17.47
C GLY A 290 -22.70 2.53 18.81
N ARG A 291 -23.93 2.92 19.16
CA ARG A 291 -24.25 3.79 20.30
C ARG A 291 -23.86 3.24 21.67
N GLU A 292 -23.74 1.93 21.81
CA GLU A 292 -23.33 1.34 23.09
C GLU A 292 -21.86 1.59 23.39
N VAL A 293 -21.00 1.43 22.38
CA VAL A 293 -19.57 1.73 22.52
C VAL A 293 -19.37 3.21 22.80
N ALA A 294 -20.03 4.08 22.03
CA ALA A 294 -20.01 5.54 22.22
C ALA A 294 -20.31 5.94 23.67
N ARG A 295 -21.43 5.46 24.22
CA ARG A 295 -21.81 5.74 25.63
C ARG A 295 -20.75 5.28 26.63
N THR A 296 -20.15 4.11 26.43
CA THR A 296 -19.11 3.61 27.34
C THR A 296 -17.81 4.41 27.23
N LEU A 297 -17.47 4.85 26.01
CA LEU A 297 -16.32 5.68 25.72
C LEU A 297 -16.47 7.08 26.35
N ASP A 298 -17.61 7.75 26.12
CA ASP A 298 -17.95 9.05 26.72
C ASP A 298 -17.81 9.01 28.24
N ALA A 299 -18.39 7.96 28.84
CA ALA A 299 -18.36 7.80 30.29
C ALA A 299 -16.92 7.56 30.79
N ALA A 300 -16.11 6.78 30.05
CA ALA A 300 -14.70 6.57 30.39
C ALA A 300 -13.86 7.85 30.23
N PHE A 301 -14.11 8.61 29.17
CA PHE A 301 -13.47 9.90 28.91
C PHE A 301 -13.76 10.90 30.03
N ALA A 302 -15.02 11.02 30.46
CA ALA A 302 -15.42 11.87 31.58
C ALA A 302 -14.74 11.50 32.91
N ARG A 303 -14.40 10.21 33.08
CA ARG A 303 -13.67 9.67 34.25
C ARG A 303 -12.14 9.74 34.11
N LEU A 304 -11.60 10.26 33.01
CA LEU A 304 -10.15 10.31 32.83
C LEU A 304 -9.47 11.12 33.95
N PRO A 305 -8.33 10.64 34.48
CA PRO A 305 -7.50 11.40 35.40
C PRO A 305 -7.08 12.75 34.81
N ALA A 306 -6.93 13.76 35.65
CA ALA A 306 -6.62 15.12 35.21
C ALA A 306 -5.28 15.19 34.44
N GLU A 307 -4.30 14.37 34.82
CA GLU A 307 -2.99 14.31 34.17
C GLU A 307 -3.01 13.74 32.74
N LEU A 308 -4.12 13.15 32.30
CA LEU A 308 -4.31 12.68 30.92
C LEU A 308 -5.22 13.59 30.11
N ARG A 309 -5.95 14.50 30.75
CA ARG A 309 -6.85 15.43 30.04
C ARG A 309 -6.03 16.52 29.37
N GLY A 310 -6.25 16.71 28.07
CA GLY A 310 -5.63 17.79 27.29
C GLY A 310 -4.15 17.60 26.99
N VAL A 311 -3.53 16.48 27.37
CA VAL A 311 -2.15 16.14 26.99
C VAL A 311 -2.05 15.84 25.50
N LEU A 312 -3.08 15.19 24.97
CA LEU A 312 -3.22 14.82 23.56
C LEU A 312 -4.55 15.34 23.05
N GLN A 313 -4.63 15.64 21.75
CA GLN A 313 -5.92 15.81 21.11
C GLN A 313 -6.67 14.47 21.12
N PHE A 314 -7.96 14.51 21.42
CA PHE A 314 -8.81 13.33 21.41
C PHE A 314 -9.96 13.58 20.44
N VAL A 315 -10.13 12.67 19.49
CA VAL A 315 -11.19 12.71 18.48
C VAL A 315 -11.80 11.32 18.39
N ASP A 316 -13.12 11.24 18.36
CA ASP A 316 -13.85 9.99 18.25
C ASP A 316 -14.91 10.07 17.15
N GLY A 317 -15.37 8.92 16.67
CA GLY A 317 -16.37 8.85 15.61
C GLY A 317 -16.90 7.44 15.36
N ASP A 318 -18.13 7.34 14.85
CA ASP A 318 -18.70 6.05 14.45
C ASP A 318 -18.16 5.64 13.08
N ILE A 319 -17.44 4.52 13.03
CA ILE A 319 -16.75 4.06 11.84
C ILE A 319 -17.69 3.73 10.69
N ASP A 320 -18.93 3.32 10.96
CA ASP A 320 -19.88 2.98 9.90
C ASP A 320 -20.48 4.25 9.28
N GLU A 321 -20.72 5.28 10.09
CA GLU A 321 -21.18 6.60 9.63
C GLU A 321 -20.08 7.28 8.78
N GLU A 322 -18.86 7.35 9.30
CA GLU A 322 -17.67 7.87 8.62
C GLU A 322 -17.40 7.12 7.30
N TRP A 323 -17.54 5.80 7.32
CA TRP A 323 -17.37 4.97 6.12
C TRP A 323 -18.43 5.24 5.06
N ALA A 324 -19.69 5.38 5.47
CA ALA A 324 -20.78 5.68 4.56
C ALA A 324 -20.58 7.05 3.89
N GLU A 325 -20.20 8.08 4.66
CA GLU A 325 -19.91 9.42 4.14
C GLU A 325 -18.73 9.40 3.17
N PHE A 326 -17.65 8.71 3.50
CA PHE A 326 -16.49 8.56 2.63
C PHE A 326 -16.85 7.90 1.29
N LEU A 327 -17.61 6.80 1.32
CA LEU A 327 -18.03 6.12 0.10
C LEU A 327 -18.94 7.00 -0.75
N ALA A 328 -19.87 7.74 -0.13
CA ALA A 328 -20.75 8.69 -0.80
C ALA A 328 -19.95 9.82 -1.47
N THR A 329 -19.02 10.43 -0.74
CA THR A 329 -18.13 11.48 -1.26
C THR A 329 -17.33 10.99 -2.46
N ARG A 330 -16.75 9.80 -2.39
CA ARG A 330 -16.00 9.23 -3.52
C ARG A 330 -16.87 8.85 -4.70
N ALA A 331 -18.11 8.43 -4.47
CA ALA A 331 -19.07 8.17 -5.53
C ALA A 331 -19.42 9.48 -6.26
N ALA A 332 -19.67 10.55 -5.51
CA ALA A 332 -19.93 11.88 -6.05
C ALA A 332 -18.73 12.42 -6.87
N MET A 333 -17.51 12.33 -6.33
CA MET A 333 -16.30 12.74 -7.05
C MET A 333 -16.14 11.97 -8.38
N ARG A 334 -16.31 10.64 -8.36
CA ARG A 334 -16.23 9.81 -9.58
C ARG A 334 -17.31 10.14 -10.59
N ALA A 335 -18.53 10.46 -10.14
CA ALA A 335 -19.60 10.89 -11.00
C ALA A 335 -19.28 12.25 -11.66
N ALA A 336 -18.69 13.19 -10.91
CA ALA A 336 -18.27 14.49 -11.41
C ALA A 336 -17.13 14.40 -12.43
N THR A 337 -16.19 13.44 -12.28
CA THR A 337 -15.09 13.26 -13.24
C THR A 337 -15.51 12.51 -14.52
N ARG A 338 -16.68 11.86 -14.53
CA ARG A 338 -17.20 11.21 -15.74
C ARG A 338 -17.68 12.28 -16.72
N THR A 339 -16.82 12.66 -17.66
CA THR A 339 -17.25 13.40 -18.85
C THR A 339 -18.36 12.60 -19.54
N PRO A 340 -19.52 13.20 -19.89
CA PRO A 340 -20.55 12.50 -20.64
C PRO A 340 -19.94 12.08 -21.97
N ASN A 341 -19.64 10.79 -22.12
CA ASN A 341 -19.11 10.26 -23.37
C ASN A 341 -20.27 10.26 -24.40
N PRO A 342 -20.23 11.10 -25.45
CA PRO A 342 -21.31 11.18 -26.43
C PRO A 342 -21.51 9.86 -27.19
N ASN A 343 -20.52 8.95 -27.15
CA ASN A 343 -20.59 7.65 -27.83
C ASN A 343 -21.35 6.57 -27.05
N HIS A 344 -21.83 6.83 -25.82
CA HIS A 344 -22.64 5.85 -25.08
C HIS A 344 -24.12 5.83 -25.49
N ARG A 345 -24.56 6.71 -26.39
CA ARG A 345 -25.86 6.61 -27.08
C ARG A 345 -25.71 5.83 -28.38
N ARG A 346 -25.39 4.54 -28.31
CA ARG A 346 -25.83 3.63 -29.38
C ARG A 346 -27.18 3.06 -28.97
N PRO A 347 -28.29 3.41 -29.66
CA PRO A 347 -29.54 2.73 -29.43
C PRO A 347 -29.31 1.24 -29.69
N ARG A 348 -29.80 0.43 -28.76
CA ARG A 348 -29.78 -1.03 -28.82
C ARG A 348 -30.48 -1.43 -30.13
N ARG A 349 -29.72 -1.72 -31.19
CA ARG A 349 -30.26 -2.31 -32.43
C ARG A 349 -30.92 -3.62 -32.01
N GLY A 350 -32.26 -3.66 -32.03
CA GLY A 350 -33.00 -4.87 -31.66
C GLY A 350 -34.40 -4.70 -31.09
N ALA A 351 -34.95 -3.48 -30.96
CA ALA A 351 -36.40 -3.33 -30.76
C ALA A 351 -37.09 -3.37 -32.13
N SER A 352 -37.32 -4.58 -32.66
CA SER A 352 -38.26 -4.74 -33.78
C SER A 352 -39.66 -4.37 -33.27
N THR A 353 -40.22 -3.32 -33.82
CA THR A 353 -41.66 -3.04 -33.79
C THR A 353 -42.38 -4.26 -34.35
N LYS A 354 -43.02 -5.05 -33.49
CA LYS A 354 -44.07 -5.97 -33.94
C LYS A 354 -45.29 -5.13 -34.26
N GLU A 355 -45.50 -4.89 -35.55
CA GLU A 355 -46.81 -4.53 -36.07
C GLU A 355 -47.80 -5.66 -35.76
N THR A 356 -48.88 -5.31 -35.08
CA THR A 356 -50.10 -6.13 -35.01
C THR A 356 -50.86 -5.94 -36.32
N PRO A 357 -51.14 -6.99 -37.09
CA PRO A 357 -52.14 -6.91 -38.14
C PRO A 357 -53.54 -6.98 -37.54
N LYS A 358 -54.45 -6.34 -38.27
CA LYS A 358 -55.87 -6.05 -37.96
C LYS A 358 -56.69 -7.22 -37.47
#